data_AF-A0A7W1TCF5-F1
#
_entry.id   AF-A0A7W1TCF5-F1
#
_cell.length_a   1.000
_cell.length_b   1.000
_cell.length_c   1.000
_cell.angle_alpha   90.00
_cell.angle_beta   90.00
_cell.angle_gamma   90.00
#
_symmetry.space_group_name_H-M   'P 1'
#
loop_
_entity.id
_entity.type
_entity.pdbx_description
1 polymer ?
#
loop_
_entity_poly.entity_id
_entity_poly.type
_entity_poly.pdbx_seq_one_letter_code
_entity_poly.pdbx_strand_id
1 'polypeptide(L)'
;LCARRQRFDSHLVEPGPPPLLTDQGILFIYNSANSGTHGDPRLPVHAYSAGQVLLDARDPLAVIGRSTAPFFMPERGHELTGQVGNVTFLEGLVHFRGAWFLYFGTADSTIAVAVCGQPTEMPKH
;
A
#
# COMPACT_ATOMS: atom_id res chain seq x y z
N LEU A 1 -9.20 -11.62 -2.42
CA LEU A 1 -7.99 -12.11 -1.69
C LEU A 1 -8.37 -12.36 -0.24
N CYS A 2 -7.83 -13.38 0.42
CA CYS A 2 -8.06 -13.63 1.84
C CYS A 2 -6.90 -13.15 2.71
N ALA A 3 -7.19 -12.84 3.98
CA ALA A 3 -6.18 -12.57 5.00
C ALA A 3 -5.36 -13.83 5.30
N ARG A 4 -4.08 -13.65 5.67
CA ARG A 4 -3.12 -14.74 5.88
C ARG A 4 -2.58 -14.70 7.31
N ARG A 5 -2.73 -15.80 8.06
CA ARG A 5 -2.14 -15.93 9.41
C ARG A 5 -0.62 -15.78 9.36
N GLN A 6 -0.03 -15.22 10.42
CA GLN A 6 1.41 -15.01 10.59
C GLN A 6 2.05 -14.10 9.52
N ARG A 7 1.26 -13.28 8.84
CA ARG A 7 1.71 -12.28 7.87
C ARG A 7 1.22 -10.89 8.27
N PHE A 8 1.80 -9.86 7.66
CA PHE A 8 1.33 -8.48 7.84
C PHE A 8 -0.13 -8.33 7.44
N ASP A 9 -0.57 -9.11 6.44
CA ASP A 9 -1.90 -9.06 5.88
C ASP A 9 -2.89 -10.05 6.51
N SER A 10 -2.95 -10.01 7.84
CA SER A 10 -3.55 -11.06 8.66
C SER A 10 -4.92 -10.74 9.21
N HIS A 11 -5.33 -9.48 9.27
CA HIS A 11 -6.65 -9.10 9.79
C HIS A 11 -7.68 -8.85 8.68
N LEU A 12 -7.30 -8.06 7.67
CA LEU A 12 -8.16 -7.64 6.56
C LEU A 12 -7.33 -7.51 5.28
N VAL A 13 -7.98 -7.37 4.13
CA VAL A 13 -7.31 -7.09 2.85
C VAL A 13 -8.19 -6.12 2.10
N GLU A 14 -7.80 -4.85 2.10
CA GLU A 14 -8.61 -3.75 1.59
C GLU A 14 -8.02 -3.17 0.30
N PRO A 15 -8.86 -2.86 -0.71
CA PRO A 15 -8.43 -2.11 -1.88
C PRO A 15 -7.67 -0.84 -1.50
N GLY A 16 -6.57 -0.57 -2.22
CA GLY A 16 -5.90 0.73 -2.19
C GLY A 16 -6.23 1.53 -3.44
N PRO A 17 -5.23 2.11 -4.14
CA PRO A 17 -5.46 2.88 -5.36
C PRO A 17 -5.98 2.02 -6.53
N PRO A 18 -6.51 2.65 -7.60
CA PRO A 18 -6.90 1.96 -8.81
C PRO A 18 -5.80 1.02 -9.35
N PRO A 19 -6.14 -0.20 -9.80
CA PRO A 19 -5.16 -1.15 -10.31
C PRO A 19 -4.48 -0.64 -11.58
N LEU A 20 -3.23 -1.08 -11.77
CA LEU A 20 -2.43 -0.77 -12.95
C LEU A 20 -2.36 -1.99 -13.87
N LEU A 21 -2.74 -1.83 -15.13
CA LEU A 21 -2.42 -2.80 -16.16
C LEU A 21 -0.95 -2.61 -16.59
N THR A 22 -0.18 -3.69 -16.58
CA THR A 22 1.23 -3.72 -16.94
C THR A 22 1.49 -4.87 -17.91
N ASP A 23 2.66 -4.90 -18.54
CA ASP A 23 3.08 -6.01 -19.40
C ASP A 23 3.20 -7.35 -18.65
N GLN A 24 3.25 -7.31 -17.31
CA GLN A 24 3.35 -8.49 -16.44
C GLN A 24 2.00 -8.95 -15.88
N GLY A 25 0.92 -8.20 -16.12
CA GLY A 25 -0.40 -8.45 -15.55
C GLY A 25 -1.01 -7.21 -14.87
N ILE A 26 -2.08 -7.43 -14.12
CA ILE A 26 -2.77 -6.38 -13.37
C ILE A 26 -2.12 -6.29 -11.98
N LEU A 27 -1.41 -5.19 -11.72
CA LEU A 27 -0.84 -4.88 -10.42
C LEU A 27 -1.90 -4.19 -9.55
N PHE A 28 -2.21 -4.78 -8.41
CA PHE A 28 -3.15 -4.26 -7.44
C PHE A 28 -2.43 -4.00 -6.12
N ILE A 29 -2.51 -2.77 -5.63
CA ILE A 29 -2.00 -2.36 -4.33
C ILE A 29 -3.15 -2.46 -3.32
N TYR A 30 -2.89 -3.08 -2.17
CA TYR A 30 -3.90 -3.26 -1.13
C TYR A 30 -3.33 -2.85 0.23
N ASN A 31 -4.22 -2.38 1.10
CA ASN A 31 -3.94 -2.08 2.49
C ASN A 31 -4.29 -3.27 3.38
N SER A 32 -3.58 -3.43 4.49
CA SER A 32 -3.96 -4.40 5.52
C SER A 32 -3.56 -3.97 6.91
N ALA A 33 -4.43 -4.28 7.87
CA ALA A 33 -4.11 -4.30 9.28
C ALA A 33 -3.45 -5.62 9.72
N ASN A 34 -2.45 -5.52 10.60
CA ASN A 34 -1.85 -6.67 11.28
C ASN A 34 -2.74 -7.15 12.45
N SER A 35 -3.04 -8.45 12.52
CA SER A 35 -3.83 -9.03 13.60
C SER A 35 -3.03 -9.11 14.91
N GLY A 36 -3.64 -8.71 16.03
CA GLY A 36 -3.02 -8.83 17.35
C GLY A 36 -2.94 -10.27 17.90
N THR A 37 -3.68 -11.21 17.33
CA THR A 37 -3.75 -12.60 17.84
C THR A 37 -3.08 -13.61 16.91
N HIS A 38 -2.97 -13.29 15.61
CA HIS A 38 -2.44 -14.21 14.61
C HIS A 38 -1.74 -13.49 13.45
N GLY A 39 -1.24 -12.28 13.69
CA GLY A 39 -0.47 -11.51 12.72
C GLY A 39 1.03 -11.81 12.73
N ASP A 40 1.78 -10.98 12.01
CA ASP A 40 3.24 -10.98 12.07
C ASP A 40 3.67 -10.37 13.41
N PRO A 41 4.37 -11.12 14.28
CA PRO A 41 4.77 -10.63 15.60
C PRO A 41 5.81 -9.51 15.55
N ARG A 42 6.40 -9.24 14.38
CA ARG A 42 7.38 -8.17 14.19
C ARG A 42 6.73 -6.82 13.92
N LEU A 43 5.43 -6.79 13.64
CA LEU A 43 4.68 -5.57 13.34
C LEU A 43 3.78 -5.20 14.51
N PRO A 44 3.53 -3.90 14.76
CA PRO A 44 2.59 -3.50 15.80
C PRO A 44 1.20 -4.08 15.55
N VAL A 45 0.46 -4.33 16.63
CA VAL A 45 -0.93 -4.77 16.58
C VAL A 45 -1.77 -3.69 15.90
N HIS A 46 -2.61 -4.09 14.95
CA HIS A 46 -3.44 -3.20 14.12
C HIS A 46 -2.67 -2.19 13.26
N ALA A 47 -1.35 -2.33 13.09
CA ALA A 47 -0.61 -1.51 12.15
C ALA A 47 -1.13 -1.71 10.73
N TYR A 48 -1.42 -0.62 10.03
CA TYR A 48 -1.82 -0.64 8.62
C TYR A 48 -0.59 -0.50 7.73
N SER A 49 -0.36 -1.49 6.87
CA SER A 49 0.73 -1.52 5.90
C SER A 49 0.21 -2.03 4.56
N ALA A 50 0.92 -1.71 3.48
CA ALA A 50 0.47 -2.04 2.14
C ALA A 50 1.26 -3.17 1.49
N GLY A 51 0.52 -4.00 0.76
CA GLY A 51 1.03 -5.06 -0.09
C GLY A 51 0.69 -4.83 -1.56
N GLN A 52 1.26 -5.70 -2.38
CA GLN A 52 0.96 -5.82 -3.80
C GLN A 52 0.55 -7.26 -4.15
N VAL A 53 -0.33 -7.38 -5.12
CA VAL A 53 -0.70 -8.62 -5.79
C VAL A 53 -0.67 -8.39 -7.30
N LEU A 54 -0.16 -9.38 -8.02
CA LEU A 54 -0.13 -9.42 -9.47
C LEU A 54 -1.14 -10.47 -9.93
N LEU A 55 -2.06 -10.08 -10.81
CA LEU A 55 -3.13 -10.91 -11.37
C LEU A 55 -2.90 -11.09 -12.88
N ASP A 56 -3.36 -12.21 -13.46
CA ASP A 56 -3.30 -12.42 -14.92
C ASP A 56 -4.21 -11.38 -15.62
N ALA A 57 -3.70 -10.76 -16.69
CA ALA A 57 -4.44 -9.75 -17.45
C ALA A 57 -5.62 -10.33 -18.24
N ARG A 58 -5.60 -11.64 -18.54
CA ARG A 58 -6.65 -12.35 -19.27
C ARG A 58 -7.67 -12.99 -18.32
N ASP A 59 -7.24 -13.31 -17.11
CA ASP A 59 -8.10 -13.80 -16.03
C ASP A 59 -7.78 -13.04 -14.73
N PRO A 60 -8.51 -11.94 -14.43
CA PRO A 60 -8.28 -11.12 -13.24
C PRO A 60 -8.52 -11.86 -11.91
N LEU A 61 -9.07 -13.08 -11.93
CA LEU A 61 -9.23 -13.91 -10.73
C LEU A 61 -7.99 -14.76 -10.46
N ALA A 62 -7.12 -14.97 -11.46
CA ALA A 62 -5.91 -15.75 -11.33
C ALA A 62 -4.79 -14.92 -10.71
N VAL A 63 -4.33 -15.32 -9.52
CA VAL A 63 -3.19 -14.69 -8.83
C VAL A 63 -1.88 -15.26 -9.37
N ILE A 64 -1.04 -14.40 -9.96
CA ILE A 64 0.32 -14.73 -10.39
C ILE A 64 1.28 -14.68 -9.19
N GLY A 65 1.16 -13.63 -8.37
CA GLY A 65 2.05 -13.42 -7.23
C GLY A 65 1.46 -12.47 -6.20
N ARG A 66 1.85 -12.64 -4.94
CA ARG A 66 1.45 -11.74 -3.85
C ARG A 66 2.64 -11.50 -2.94
N SER A 67 2.91 -10.23 -2.65
CA SER A 67 3.90 -9.79 -1.68
C SER A 67 3.85 -10.60 -0.38
N THR A 68 5.02 -11.00 0.13
CA THR A 68 5.16 -11.77 1.39
C THR A 68 5.46 -10.90 2.60
N ALA A 69 5.78 -9.63 2.36
CA ALA A 69 6.06 -8.56 3.31
C ALA A 69 5.48 -7.25 2.76
N PRO A 70 5.18 -6.25 3.62
CA PRO A 70 4.70 -4.97 3.15
C PRO A 70 5.80 -4.25 2.35
N PHE A 71 5.42 -3.54 1.29
CA PHE A 71 6.34 -2.67 0.55
C PHE A 71 6.27 -1.21 1.04
N PHE A 72 5.21 -0.87 1.78
CA PHE A 72 4.98 0.43 2.37
C PHE A 72 4.41 0.24 3.78
N MET A 73 5.00 0.89 4.78
CA MET A 73 4.59 0.80 6.18
C MET A 73 4.93 2.10 6.92
N PRO A 74 4.34 2.33 8.11
CA PRO A 74 4.63 3.51 8.92
C PRO A 74 6.10 3.57 9.35
N GLU A 75 6.76 4.69 9.10
CA GLU A 75 8.15 4.97 9.48
C GLU A 75 8.35 6.39 10.04
N ARG A 76 7.48 7.34 9.69
CA ARG A 76 7.59 8.76 10.05
C ARG A 76 6.64 9.11 11.18
N GLY A 77 6.97 10.16 11.95
CA GLY A 77 6.20 10.54 13.14
C GLY A 77 4.70 10.74 12.89
N HIS A 78 4.32 11.33 11.75
CA HIS A 78 2.93 11.57 11.34
C HIS A 78 2.18 10.30 10.86
N GLU A 79 2.89 9.20 10.67
CA GLU A 79 2.34 7.86 10.35
C GLU A 79 2.24 7.00 11.61
N LEU A 80 3.12 7.24 12.59
CA LEU A 80 3.18 6.52 13.86
C LEU A 80 2.20 7.07 14.90
N THR A 81 1.93 8.39 14.88
CA THR A 81 1.11 9.07 15.89
C THR A 81 0.00 9.91 15.24
N GLY A 82 -1.21 9.77 15.74
CA GLY A 82 -2.42 10.47 15.30
C GLY A 82 -3.64 9.96 16.07
N GLN A 83 -4.83 10.05 15.48
CA GLN A 83 -6.04 9.45 16.08
C GLN A 83 -5.90 7.93 16.20
N VAL A 84 -5.30 7.29 15.21
CA VAL A 84 -4.93 5.86 15.23
C VAL A 84 -3.46 5.75 14.84
N GLY A 85 -2.60 5.25 15.74
CA GLY A 85 -1.16 5.15 15.47
C GLY A 85 -0.80 3.98 14.56
N ASN A 86 0.39 4.06 13.93
CA ASN A 86 0.93 3.04 13.02
C ASN A 86 0.04 2.78 11.79
N VAL A 87 -0.43 3.84 11.13
CA VAL A 87 -1.29 3.73 9.95
C VAL A 87 -0.68 4.46 8.76
N THR A 88 -0.49 3.72 7.67
CA THR A 88 -0.36 4.25 6.32
C THR A 88 -1.44 3.60 5.46
N PHE A 89 -2.36 4.39 4.92
CA PHE A 89 -3.48 3.91 4.12
C PHE A 89 -3.42 4.49 2.70
N LEU A 90 -3.01 3.66 1.74
CA LEU A 90 -2.73 4.08 0.37
C LEU A 90 -4.00 4.11 -0.46
N GLU A 91 -4.26 5.21 -1.16
CA GLU A 91 -5.55 5.37 -1.86
C GLU A 91 -5.43 6.12 -3.20
N GLY A 92 -4.44 7.00 -3.37
CA GLY A 92 -4.22 7.71 -4.63
C GLY A 92 -2.92 7.29 -5.30
N LEU A 93 -2.95 6.93 -6.57
CA LEU A 93 -1.74 6.69 -7.37
C LEU A 93 -1.84 7.42 -8.70
N VAL A 94 -0.91 8.33 -8.94
CA VAL A 94 -0.91 9.20 -10.13
C VAL A 94 0.43 9.13 -10.82
N HIS A 95 0.43 8.81 -12.11
CA HIS A 95 1.60 9.00 -12.96
C HIS A 95 1.58 10.42 -13.51
N PHE A 96 2.52 11.25 -13.07
CA PHE A 96 2.60 12.65 -13.46
C PHE A 96 4.04 13.04 -13.75
N ARG A 97 4.29 13.57 -14.94
CA ARG A 97 5.60 14.11 -15.36
C ARG A 97 6.78 13.16 -15.19
N GLY A 98 6.57 11.88 -15.53
CA GLY A 98 7.60 10.84 -15.47
C GLY A 98 7.89 10.32 -14.06
N ALA A 99 7.05 10.66 -13.08
CA ALA A 99 7.14 10.12 -11.72
C ALA A 99 5.79 9.58 -11.26
N TRP A 100 5.83 8.64 -10.33
CA TRP A 100 4.66 8.13 -9.63
C TRP A 100 4.50 8.84 -8.30
N PHE A 101 3.30 9.36 -8.06
CA PHE A 101 2.89 10.00 -6.83
C PHE A 101 1.88 9.10 -6.13
N LEU A 102 2.27 8.57 -4.97
CA LEU A 102 1.43 7.73 -4.13
C LEU A 102 0.94 8.58 -2.95
N TYR A 103 -0.35 8.87 -2.93
CA TYR A 103 -1.04 9.60 -1.87
C TYR A 103 -1.66 8.62 -0.87
N PHE A 104 -1.45 8.91 0.41
CA PHE A 104 -1.89 8.03 1.48
C PHE A 104 -2.29 8.82 2.72
N GLY A 105 -3.28 8.31 3.44
CA GLY A 105 -3.63 8.77 4.78
C GLY A 105 -2.62 8.28 5.80
N THR A 106 -2.34 9.11 6.81
CA THR A 106 -1.39 8.81 7.88
C THR A 106 -2.04 8.99 9.23
N ALA A 107 -1.93 7.97 10.07
CA ALA A 107 -2.43 7.94 11.44
C ALA A 107 -3.88 8.43 11.64
N ASP A 108 -4.75 8.25 10.64
CA ASP A 108 -6.12 8.79 10.56
C ASP A 108 -6.19 10.30 10.88
N SER A 109 -5.22 11.08 10.39
CA SER A 109 -5.08 12.50 10.76
C SER A 109 -4.61 13.40 9.63
N THR A 110 -3.68 12.95 8.80
CA THR A 110 -3.13 13.77 7.70
C THR A 110 -3.02 12.99 6.40
N ILE A 111 -2.81 13.72 5.30
CA ILE A 111 -2.49 13.14 3.99
C ILE A 111 -1.02 13.41 3.69
N ALA A 112 -0.31 12.38 3.21
CA ALA A 112 1.07 12.47 2.77
C ALA A 112 1.24 11.96 1.34
N VAL A 113 2.42 12.19 0.76
CA VAL A 113 2.78 11.72 -0.58
C VAL A 113 4.18 11.13 -0.60
N ALA A 114 4.33 9.98 -1.24
CA ALA A 114 5.60 9.37 -1.58
C ALA A 114 5.79 9.43 -3.10
N VAL A 115 7.03 9.70 -3.53
CA VAL A 115 7.35 9.88 -4.96
C VAL A 115 8.37 8.84 -5.39
N CYS A 116 8.08 8.16 -6.50
CA CYS A 116 9.01 7.26 -7.18
C CYS A 116 9.37 7.82 -8.56
N GLY A 117 10.66 8.00 -8.83
CA GLY A 117 11.16 8.66 -10.03
C GLY A 117 11.58 10.11 -9.79
N GLN A 118 11.90 10.83 -10.86
CA GLN A 118 12.27 12.25 -10.84
C GLN A 118 11.27 13.02 -11.70
N PRO A 119 10.40 13.85 -11.10
CA PRO A 119 9.45 14.66 -11.87
C PRO A 119 10.21 15.61 -12.79
N THR A 120 9.81 15.68 -14.06
CA THR A 120 10.39 16.67 -14.99
C THR A 120 10.08 18.09 -14.49
N GLU A 121 11.03 19.03 -14.52
CA GLU A 121 10.81 20.43 -14.07
C GLU A 121 9.86 21.21 -14.98
N MET A 122 9.04 22.11 -14.41
CA MET A 122 8.25 23.06 -15.21
C MET A 122 9.23 24.07 -15.85
N PRO A 123 9.04 24.48 -17.12
CA PRO A 123 9.60 25.75 -17.57
C PRO A 123 9.11 26.83 -16.61
N LYS A 124 10.04 27.58 -15.99
CA LYS A 124 9.67 28.77 -15.23
C LYS A 124 9.07 29.75 -16.23
N HIS A 125 7.80 30.12 -16.04
CA HIS A 125 7.16 31.19 -16.79
C HIS A 125 7.86 32.52 -16.53
#